data_AF-A0AAE0FJR7-F1
#
_entry.id   AF-A0AAE0FJR7-F1
#
_cell.length_a   1.000
_cell.length_b   1.000
_cell.length_c   1.000
_cell.angle_alpha   90.00
_cell.angle_beta   90.00
_cell.angle_gamma   90.00
#
_symmetry.space_group_name_H-M   'P 1'
#
loop_
_entity.id
_entity.type
_entity.pdbx_description
1 polymer ?
#
loop_
_entity_poly.entity_id
_entity_poly.type
_entity_poly.pdbx_seq_one_letter_code
_entity_poly.pdbx_strand_id
1 'polypeptide(L)'
;TLTAQRSTGFPWLEAYHSNLTHVAVATKALLANSGRPPSTTSLFSEARASNATIALSQGDVLYLISAVAETHASPQEALNGALALLDNVGAADVAALAMELEAWWADFWAKSSVSLPEAPLVERFWYGAAYILALSSRPGSTAPGMYGPFATMDEMRWQGGMTLNYNAEATFYGAVASGHPELLLSFFAPIMAYARSWGGMWAKQLFRCPGVYFSGHISQNNDVFGMIDNGQRTNNLFVALHFASHWLYMRDEALAASTLQPFLKSVAEFWQCYLTKSTTAPGQEYRYDSVNDCFMEQCGLPVEPRGAYGFYDPTIINTNPPQEIALLRYALESLVDMSTTLGCDAELVPAWQDILDHLPAYPTAPVNCSLRPPQGDAEKRMLVGAEGAAPQQPGSNPVETSAIWPGSRDFGLSSPPELLAIARNTIEVVHHTPPRPPTLVTSSRFRRAVQSEASGRADTALPLLVLQ
;
A
#
# COMPACT_ATOMS: atom_id res chain seq x y z
N THR A 1 23.63 26.91 -10.75
CA THR A 1 23.00 27.55 -9.58
C THR A 1 21.52 27.64 -9.87
N LEU A 2 20.72 26.73 -9.35
CA LEU A 2 19.25 26.78 -9.43
C LEU A 2 18.78 27.31 -8.09
N THR A 3 18.32 28.56 -8.07
CA THR A 3 17.79 29.21 -6.88
C THR A 3 16.31 28.90 -6.81
N ALA A 4 15.93 27.88 -6.05
CA ALA A 4 14.53 27.65 -5.71
C ALA A 4 14.06 28.81 -4.82
N GLN A 5 13.07 29.58 -5.28
CA GLN A 5 12.42 30.61 -4.47
C GLN A 5 11.71 29.93 -3.29
N ARG A 6 12.22 30.17 -2.08
CA ARG A 6 11.56 29.80 -0.83
C ARG A 6 10.28 30.63 -0.69
N SER A 7 9.11 29.98 -0.69
CA SER A 7 7.87 30.63 -0.23
C SER A 7 7.94 30.74 1.29
N THR A 8 8.22 31.95 1.78
CA THR A 8 8.24 32.30 3.20
C THR A 8 6.82 32.34 3.75
N GLY A 9 6.50 31.46 4.70
CA GLY A 9 5.19 31.50 5.38
C GLY A 9 5.06 30.73 6.70
N PHE A 10 6.01 29.88 7.10
CA PHE A 10 5.80 29.00 8.27
C PHE A 10 7.08 28.80 9.11
N PRO A 11 7.16 29.39 10.32
CA PRO A 11 8.32 29.27 11.22
C PRO A 11 8.62 27.84 11.72
N TRP A 12 7.65 26.92 11.69
CA TRP A 12 7.86 25.50 12.03
C TRP A 12 8.37 24.65 10.86
N LEU A 13 8.23 25.10 9.61
CA LEU A 13 8.86 24.44 8.45
C LEU A 13 10.37 24.66 8.47
N GLU A 14 10.86 25.78 8.99
CA GLU A 14 12.29 26.01 9.19
C GLU A 14 12.92 25.06 10.21
N ALA A 15 12.15 24.60 11.21
CA ALA A 15 12.59 23.53 12.11
C ALA A 15 12.52 22.14 11.46
N TYR A 16 11.56 21.91 10.55
CA TYR A 16 11.41 20.65 9.80
C TYR A 16 12.50 20.44 8.73
N HIS A 17 13.08 21.53 8.21
CA HIS A 17 14.20 21.48 7.26
C HIS A 17 15.58 21.20 7.90
N SER A 18 15.63 20.87 9.20
CA SER A 18 16.89 20.58 9.89
C SER A 18 17.37 19.11 9.79
N ASN A 19 16.54 18.19 9.27
CA ASN A 19 16.92 16.78 9.06
C ASN A 19 17.02 16.43 7.56
N LEU A 20 17.87 17.12 6.81
CA LEU A 20 18.21 16.65 5.46
C LEU A 20 18.91 15.29 5.57
N THR A 21 18.37 14.26 4.92
CA THR A 21 19.11 13.01 4.72
C THR A 21 20.25 13.28 3.75
N HIS A 22 21.47 13.05 4.19
CA HIS A 22 22.66 13.09 3.37
C HIS A 22 22.94 11.70 2.84
N VAL A 23 23.13 11.58 1.52
CA VAL A 23 23.45 10.32 0.84
C VAL A 23 24.79 10.47 0.13
N ALA A 24 25.63 9.45 0.22
CA ALA A 24 26.89 9.38 -0.51
C ALA A 24 27.01 8.03 -1.23
N VAL A 25 27.66 8.07 -2.39
CA VAL A 25 28.04 6.88 -3.16
C VAL A 25 29.55 6.87 -3.27
N ALA A 26 30.15 5.72 -2.98
CA ALA A 26 31.56 5.47 -3.22
C ALA A 26 31.69 4.27 -4.17
N THR A 27 32.69 4.29 -5.05
CA THR A 27 32.98 3.16 -5.94
C THR A 27 34.43 2.73 -5.82
N LYS A 28 34.63 1.43 -5.61
CA LYS A 28 35.93 0.77 -5.57
C LYS A 28 36.13 -0.05 -6.84
N ALA A 29 37.25 0.17 -7.49
CA ALA A 29 37.68 -0.61 -8.63
C ALA A 29 38.73 -1.64 -8.21
N LEU A 30 38.46 -2.93 -8.46
CA LEU A 30 39.34 -4.05 -8.16
C LEU A 30 39.76 -4.78 -9.43
N LEU A 31 41.07 -4.80 -9.70
CA LEU A 31 41.64 -5.55 -10.82
C LEU A 31 42.08 -6.95 -10.35
N ALA A 32 41.40 -7.99 -10.83
CA ALA A 32 41.76 -9.39 -10.59
C ALA A 32 42.52 -9.98 -11.79
N ASN A 33 43.38 -10.98 -11.53
CA ASN A 33 44.11 -11.78 -12.50
C ASN A 33 45.16 -11.08 -13.40
N SER A 34 45.62 -9.87 -13.05
CA SER A 34 46.52 -9.08 -13.91
C SER A 34 48.01 -9.48 -13.88
N GLY A 35 48.40 -10.52 -13.11
CA GLY A 35 49.82 -10.80 -12.82
C GLY A 35 50.55 -9.66 -12.09
N ARG A 36 49.83 -8.60 -11.72
CA ARG A 36 50.28 -7.45 -10.92
C ARG A 36 49.63 -7.55 -9.53
N PRO A 37 50.24 -6.99 -8.48
CA PRO A 37 49.58 -6.89 -7.19
C PRO A 37 48.22 -6.19 -7.36
N PRO A 38 47.16 -6.65 -6.67
CA PRO A 38 45.84 -6.04 -6.78
C PRO A 38 45.94 -4.55 -6.46
N SER A 39 45.65 -3.72 -7.46
CA SER A 39 45.61 -2.26 -7.30
C SER A 39 44.17 -1.85 -7.02
N THR A 40 43.96 -1.15 -5.92
CA THR A 40 42.67 -0.56 -5.57
C THR A 40 42.71 0.92 -5.94
N THR A 41 41.77 1.35 -6.78
CA THR A 41 41.49 2.79 -6.98
C THR A 41 40.09 3.05 -6.45
N SER A 42 40.01 3.91 -5.43
CA SER A 42 38.73 4.36 -4.90
C SER A 42 38.41 5.74 -5.45
N LEU A 43 37.17 5.89 -5.92
CA LEU A 43 36.66 7.14 -6.47
C LEU A 43 35.79 7.85 -5.43
N PHE A 44 36.15 9.09 -5.13
CA PHE A 44 35.39 9.98 -4.25
C PHE A 44 35.24 11.34 -4.91
N SER A 45 34.06 11.95 -4.78
CA SER A 45 33.88 13.37 -5.07
C SER A 45 32.73 13.93 -4.26
N GLU A 46 33.00 15.06 -3.60
CA GLU A 46 31.96 15.95 -3.06
C GLU A 46 31.28 16.78 -4.17
N ALA A 47 31.87 16.81 -5.37
CA ALA A 47 31.29 17.43 -6.55
C ALA A 47 30.40 16.44 -7.31
N ARG A 48 29.50 16.95 -8.16
CA ARG A 48 28.51 16.15 -8.93
C ARG A 48 29.10 15.06 -9.86
N ALA A 49 30.43 14.89 -9.92
CA ALA A 49 31.12 13.81 -10.63
C ALA A 49 32.53 13.56 -10.08
N SER A 50 32.98 12.30 -10.11
CA SER A 50 34.37 11.86 -9.95
C SER A 50 34.78 11.03 -11.19
N ASN A 51 36.00 11.22 -11.70
CA ASN A 51 36.50 10.45 -12.84
C ASN A 51 37.76 9.66 -12.44
N ALA A 52 37.86 8.39 -12.82
CA ALA A 52 39.11 7.64 -12.84
C ALA A 52 39.29 6.95 -14.18
N THR A 53 40.56 6.77 -14.53
CA THR A 53 40.98 5.98 -15.69
C THR A 53 41.73 4.77 -15.19
N ILE A 54 41.32 3.58 -15.65
CA ILE A 54 41.97 2.31 -15.32
C ILE A 54 42.44 1.68 -16.61
N ALA A 55 43.73 1.39 -16.71
CA ALA A 55 44.28 0.68 -17.85
C ALA A 55 44.00 -0.83 -17.69
N LEU A 56 43.32 -1.41 -18.68
CA LEU A 56 43.02 -2.83 -18.75
C LEU A 56 43.86 -3.50 -19.84
N SER A 57 44.39 -4.67 -19.53
CA SER A 57 45.06 -5.56 -20.47
C SER A 57 44.11 -6.68 -20.90
N GLN A 58 44.39 -7.34 -22.03
CA GLN A 58 43.61 -8.50 -22.45
C GLN A 58 43.66 -9.59 -21.36
N GLY A 59 42.48 -10.05 -20.92
CA GLY A 59 42.34 -11.08 -19.88
C GLY A 59 42.19 -10.52 -18.46
N ASP A 60 42.35 -9.21 -18.26
CA ASP A 60 42.06 -8.58 -16.96
C ASP A 60 40.57 -8.66 -16.63
N VAL A 61 40.25 -8.91 -15.36
CA VAL A 61 38.88 -8.83 -14.83
C VAL A 61 38.80 -7.63 -13.90
N LEU A 62 37.93 -6.67 -14.23
CA LEU A 62 37.68 -5.49 -13.41
C LEU A 62 36.33 -5.63 -12.70
N TYR A 63 36.34 -5.59 -11.37
CA TYR A 63 35.14 -5.44 -10.57
C TYR A 63 34.94 -3.96 -10.20
N LEU A 64 33.72 -3.45 -10.43
CA LEU A 64 33.28 -2.15 -9.97
C LEU A 64 32.28 -2.36 -8.85
N ILE A 65 32.60 -1.91 -7.65
CA ILE A 65 31.82 -2.16 -6.44
C ILE A 65 31.38 -0.81 -5.91
N SER A 66 30.08 -0.56 -5.93
CA SER A 66 29.50 0.69 -5.45
C SER A 66 28.79 0.44 -4.12
N ALA A 67 29.08 1.29 -3.14
CA ALA A 67 28.38 1.32 -1.86
C ALA A 67 27.65 2.65 -1.72
N VAL A 68 26.47 2.60 -1.11
CA VAL A 68 25.65 3.76 -0.80
C VAL A 68 25.41 3.77 0.69
N ALA A 69 25.57 4.94 1.32
CA ALA A 69 25.23 5.14 2.72
C ALA A 69 24.49 6.46 2.91
N GLU A 70 23.62 6.49 3.91
CA GLU A 70 22.83 7.65 4.28
C GLU A 70 22.94 7.98 5.76
N THR A 71 22.82 9.27 6.11
CA THR A 71 22.77 9.74 7.50
C THR A 71 22.12 11.11 7.58
N HIS A 72 21.56 11.46 8.75
CA HIS A 72 21.05 12.80 9.04
C HIS A 72 22.14 13.74 9.60
N ALA A 73 23.36 13.25 9.83
CA ALA A 73 24.39 14.00 10.53
C ALA A 73 25.17 14.97 9.61
N SER A 74 25.79 14.47 8.54
CA SER A 74 26.50 15.29 7.55
C SER A 74 26.81 14.54 6.24
N PRO A 75 27.09 15.25 5.13
CA PRO A 75 27.59 14.62 3.90
C PRO A 75 28.89 13.83 4.10
N GLN A 76 29.80 14.32 4.95
CA GLN A 76 31.06 13.65 5.23
C GLN A 76 30.86 12.33 5.96
N GLU A 77 29.89 12.27 6.87
CA GLU A 77 29.57 11.03 7.58
C GLU A 77 28.88 10.01 6.66
N ALA A 78 28.02 10.45 5.74
CA ALA A 78 27.48 9.59 4.68
C ALA A 78 28.62 9.00 3.84
N LEU A 79 29.58 9.83 3.43
CA LEU A 79 30.75 9.38 2.66
C LEU A 79 31.60 8.38 3.45
N ASN A 80 31.87 8.66 4.73
CA ASN A 80 32.61 7.75 5.60
C ASN A 80 31.90 6.39 5.75
N GLY A 81 30.56 6.39 5.83
CA GLY A 81 29.76 5.17 5.84
C GLY A 81 29.90 4.36 4.55
N ALA A 82 29.79 5.02 3.39
CA ALA A 82 29.95 4.36 2.08
C ALA A 82 31.37 3.81 1.88
N LEU A 83 32.38 4.56 2.35
CA LEU A 83 33.77 4.14 2.41
C LEU A 83 33.99 2.89 3.26
N ALA A 84 33.44 2.89 4.47
CA ALA A 84 33.56 1.77 5.41
C ALA A 84 32.96 0.47 4.86
N LEU A 85 31.90 0.55 4.03
CA LEU A 85 31.32 -0.60 3.32
C LEU A 85 32.25 -1.19 2.25
N LEU A 86 33.20 -0.40 1.74
CA LEU A 86 34.17 -0.82 0.70
C LEU A 86 35.54 -1.20 1.29
N ASP A 87 35.77 -0.89 2.56
CA ASP A 87 37.00 -1.23 3.26
C ASP A 87 37.17 -2.75 3.30
N ASN A 88 38.38 -3.20 3.00
CA ASN A 88 38.77 -4.61 2.95
C ASN A 88 38.01 -5.49 1.93
N VAL A 89 37.05 -4.96 1.15
CA VAL A 89 36.41 -5.73 0.07
C VAL A 89 37.44 -6.11 -0.99
N GLY A 90 37.64 -7.41 -1.18
CA GLY A 90 38.52 -8.02 -2.17
C GLY A 90 37.76 -8.88 -3.18
N ALA A 91 38.49 -9.50 -4.10
CA ALA A 91 37.89 -10.37 -5.12
C ALA A 91 37.19 -11.61 -4.52
N ALA A 92 37.69 -12.13 -3.39
CA ALA A 92 37.05 -13.23 -2.68
C ALA A 92 35.68 -12.83 -2.11
N ASP A 93 35.56 -11.61 -1.59
CA ASP A 93 34.29 -11.08 -1.07
C ASP A 93 33.28 -10.87 -2.20
N VAL A 94 33.71 -10.41 -3.38
CA VAL A 94 32.84 -10.31 -4.55
C VAL A 94 32.31 -11.68 -4.98
N ALA A 95 33.18 -12.70 -5.00
CA ALA A 95 32.75 -14.06 -5.30
C ALA A 95 31.78 -14.61 -4.25
N ALA A 96 32.02 -14.34 -2.97
CA ALA A 96 31.12 -14.71 -1.88
C ALA A 96 29.75 -14.02 -2.02
N LEU A 97 29.70 -12.72 -2.30
CA LEU A 97 28.46 -11.98 -2.54
C LEU A 97 27.67 -12.54 -3.73
N ALA A 98 28.35 -12.95 -4.81
CA ALA A 98 27.69 -13.60 -5.94
C ALA A 98 27.06 -14.95 -5.54
N MET A 99 27.79 -15.78 -4.78
CA MET A 99 27.27 -17.05 -4.27
C MET A 99 26.09 -16.87 -3.32
N GLU A 100 26.16 -15.89 -2.42
CA GLU A 100 25.06 -15.54 -1.51
C GLU A 100 23.82 -15.07 -2.28
N LEU A 101 24.01 -14.24 -3.31
CA LEU A 101 22.92 -13.78 -4.16
C LEU A 101 22.27 -14.93 -4.94
N GLU A 102 23.07 -15.84 -5.50
CA GLU A 102 22.58 -17.03 -6.21
C GLU A 102 21.80 -17.95 -5.28
N ALA A 103 22.33 -18.22 -4.08
CA ALA A 103 21.66 -19.03 -3.06
C ALA A 103 20.33 -18.38 -2.63
N TRP A 104 20.33 -17.07 -2.39
CA TRP A 104 19.12 -16.35 -2.02
C TRP A 104 18.04 -16.43 -3.10
N TRP A 105 18.40 -16.25 -4.37
CA TRP A 105 17.45 -16.41 -5.47
C TRP A 105 16.97 -17.84 -5.63
N ALA A 106 17.84 -18.83 -5.43
CA ALA A 106 17.45 -20.24 -5.45
C ALA A 106 16.40 -20.54 -4.36
N ASP A 107 16.63 -20.08 -3.13
CA ASP A 107 15.69 -20.22 -2.00
C ASP A 107 14.37 -19.46 -2.25
N PHE A 108 14.46 -18.26 -2.84
CA PHE A 108 13.29 -17.48 -3.21
C PHE A 108 12.42 -18.25 -4.21
N TRP A 109 12.97 -18.65 -5.36
CA TRP A 109 12.20 -19.35 -6.40
C TRP A 109 11.82 -20.78 -6.03
N ALA A 110 12.44 -21.39 -5.02
CA ALA A 110 12.01 -22.68 -4.49
C ALA A 110 10.66 -22.62 -3.75
N LYS A 111 10.24 -21.44 -3.27
CA LYS A 111 8.97 -21.27 -2.53
C LYS A 111 7.73 -21.35 -3.43
N SER A 112 7.83 -20.81 -4.66
CA SER A 112 6.71 -20.78 -5.58
C SER A 112 7.16 -20.65 -7.03
N SER A 113 6.38 -21.25 -7.93
CA SER A 113 6.56 -21.14 -9.38
C SER A 113 5.20 -21.27 -10.08
N VAL A 114 5.09 -20.68 -11.26
CA VAL A 114 3.89 -20.73 -12.10
C VAL A 114 4.30 -21.20 -13.49
N SER A 115 3.49 -22.09 -14.08
CA SER A 115 3.60 -22.49 -15.49
C SER A 115 2.25 -22.32 -16.18
N LEU A 116 2.22 -21.43 -17.17
CA LEU A 116 1.07 -21.09 -18.00
C LEU A 116 1.54 -21.13 -19.47
N PRO A 117 1.78 -22.32 -20.05
CA PRO A 117 2.32 -22.44 -21.40
C PRO A 117 1.39 -21.83 -22.46
N GLU A 118 0.08 -21.77 -22.19
CA GLU A 118 -0.92 -21.13 -23.04
C GLU A 118 -0.96 -19.60 -22.89
N ALA A 119 -0.33 -19.03 -21.85
CA ALA A 119 -0.31 -17.60 -21.55
C ALA A 119 1.09 -17.10 -21.12
N PRO A 120 2.12 -17.21 -21.99
CA PRO A 120 3.52 -16.94 -21.62
C PRO A 120 3.80 -15.49 -21.21
N LEU A 121 2.98 -14.53 -21.66
CA LEU A 121 3.11 -13.13 -21.22
C LEU A 121 2.66 -12.95 -19.76
N VAL A 122 1.57 -13.61 -19.35
CA VAL A 122 1.07 -13.57 -17.97
C VAL A 122 2.04 -14.27 -17.04
N GLU A 123 2.60 -15.41 -17.47
CA GLU A 123 3.66 -16.11 -16.75
C GLU A 123 4.87 -15.18 -16.51
N ARG A 124 5.38 -14.53 -17.56
CA ARG A 124 6.50 -13.58 -17.44
C ARG A 124 6.17 -12.39 -16.55
N PHE A 125 4.94 -11.88 -16.60
CA PHE A 125 4.51 -10.80 -15.74
C PHE A 125 4.52 -11.23 -14.27
N TRP A 126 4.06 -12.44 -13.94
CA TRP A 126 4.10 -12.98 -12.58
C TRP A 126 5.55 -13.03 -12.05
N TYR A 127 6.48 -13.59 -12.83
CA TYR A 127 7.90 -13.63 -12.44
C TYR A 127 8.50 -12.23 -12.31
N GLY A 128 8.18 -11.32 -13.23
CA GLY A 128 8.66 -9.93 -13.18
C GLY A 128 8.14 -9.16 -11.95
N ALA A 129 6.86 -9.34 -11.60
CA ALA A 129 6.25 -8.70 -10.43
C ALA A 129 6.85 -9.24 -9.11
N ALA A 130 7.00 -10.56 -8.99
CA ALA A 130 7.66 -11.18 -7.83
C ALA A 130 9.10 -10.70 -7.68
N TYR A 131 9.86 -10.66 -8.79
CA TYR A 131 11.22 -10.17 -8.84
C TYR A 131 11.34 -8.71 -8.38
N ILE A 132 10.51 -7.80 -8.91
CA ILE A 132 10.53 -6.37 -8.55
C ILE A 132 10.16 -6.17 -7.07
N LEU A 133 9.16 -6.90 -6.58
CA LEU A 133 8.77 -6.81 -5.17
C LEU A 133 9.91 -7.27 -4.25
N ALA A 134 10.56 -8.38 -4.59
CA ALA A 134 11.67 -8.94 -3.81
C ALA A 134 12.93 -8.04 -3.82
N LEU A 135 13.15 -7.30 -4.91
CA LEU A 135 14.18 -6.26 -4.97
C LEU A 135 13.82 -5.03 -4.11
N SER A 136 12.54 -4.71 -3.97
CA SER A 136 12.08 -3.45 -3.39
C SER A 136 11.69 -3.55 -1.92
N SER A 137 11.44 -4.76 -1.40
CA SER A 137 10.80 -4.95 -0.09
C SER A 137 11.33 -6.17 0.65
N ARG A 138 12.54 -6.07 1.22
CA ARG A 138 13.10 -7.14 2.04
C ARG A 138 12.80 -6.91 3.52
N PRO A 139 12.67 -7.97 4.34
CA PRO A 139 12.61 -7.83 5.79
C PRO A 139 13.78 -6.96 6.30
N GLY A 140 13.45 -5.95 7.13
CA GLY A 140 14.44 -5.03 7.69
C GLY A 140 14.89 -3.89 6.76
N SER A 141 14.46 -3.85 5.50
CA SER A 141 14.69 -2.69 4.62
C SER A 141 13.58 -1.65 4.77
N THR A 142 13.86 -0.41 4.33
CA THR A 142 12.85 0.62 4.14
C THR A 142 11.77 0.14 3.18
N ALA A 143 10.50 0.38 3.51
CA ALA A 143 9.39 0.02 2.63
C ALA A 143 9.45 0.82 1.31
N PRO A 144 9.07 0.23 0.17
CA PRO A 144 8.98 0.95 -1.09
C PRO A 144 7.89 2.03 -1.04
N GLY A 145 8.19 3.21 -1.59
CA GLY A 145 7.16 4.16 -1.99
C GLY A 145 6.56 3.80 -3.35
N MET A 146 5.80 4.72 -3.95
CA MET A 146 5.03 4.45 -5.18
C MET A 146 5.88 4.00 -6.39
N TYR A 147 7.18 4.30 -6.39
CA TYR A 147 8.12 3.94 -7.47
C TYR A 147 9.19 2.93 -7.03
N GLY A 148 9.01 2.28 -5.88
CA GLY A 148 10.04 1.43 -5.29
C GLY A 148 11.35 2.20 -5.06
N PRO A 149 12.52 1.54 -5.13
CA PRO A 149 13.83 2.20 -5.09
C PRO A 149 14.22 2.87 -6.43
N PHE A 150 13.32 2.91 -7.43
CA PHE A 150 13.64 3.31 -8.80
C PHE A 150 13.21 4.76 -9.11
N ALA A 151 13.34 5.66 -8.14
CA ALA A 151 13.11 7.09 -8.37
C ALA A 151 14.24 7.67 -9.24
N THR A 152 13.89 8.19 -10.43
CA THR A 152 14.86 8.70 -11.42
C THR A 152 14.91 10.23 -11.51
N MET A 153 14.14 10.93 -10.68
CA MET A 153 14.09 12.39 -10.64
C MET A 153 13.82 12.87 -9.22
N ASP A 154 14.30 14.07 -8.90
CA ASP A 154 14.16 14.67 -7.57
C ASP A 154 12.70 14.98 -7.23
N GLU A 155 11.92 15.41 -8.23
CA GLU A 155 10.50 15.78 -8.09
C GLU A 155 9.59 14.66 -8.61
N MET A 156 9.50 13.57 -7.84
CA MET A 156 8.56 12.49 -8.13
C MET A 156 7.10 12.95 -7.94
N ARG A 157 6.18 12.48 -8.78
CA ARG A 157 4.75 12.73 -8.54
C ARG A 157 4.33 12.10 -7.22
N TRP A 158 3.48 12.80 -6.47
CA TRP A 158 3.09 12.43 -5.11
C TRP A 158 4.32 12.17 -4.21
N GLN A 159 5.41 12.91 -4.44
CA GLN A 159 6.68 12.85 -3.70
C GLN A 159 7.35 11.48 -3.67
N GLY A 160 6.88 10.52 -4.49
CA GLY A 160 7.36 9.15 -4.46
C GLY A 160 7.15 8.42 -3.13
N GLY A 161 6.33 8.95 -2.24
CA GLY A 161 6.03 8.36 -0.94
C GLY A 161 4.97 7.26 -1.00
N MET A 162 4.33 7.00 0.13
CA MET A 162 3.27 6.01 0.30
C MET A 162 1.91 6.71 0.29
N THR A 163 1.10 6.44 -0.73
CA THR A 163 -0.31 6.87 -0.81
C THR A 163 -1.20 5.76 -0.25
N LEU A 164 -1.81 6.00 0.91
CA LEU A 164 -2.42 5.01 1.82
C LEU A 164 -3.92 4.80 1.63
N ASN A 165 -4.45 5.14 0.47
CA ASN A 165 -5.85 4.94 0.13
C ASN A 165 -6.10 3.81 -0.88
N TYR A 166 -5.03 3.10 -1.28
CA TYR A 166 -5.00 1.79 -1.98
C TYR A 166 -3.63 1.54 -2.63
N ASN A 167 -2.85 2.59 -2.95
CA ASN A 167 -1.66 2.48 -3.79
C ASN A 167 -0.51 1.77 -3.09
N ALA A 168 -0.20 2.22 -1.87
CA ALA A 168 0.86 1.61 -1.06
C ALA A 168 0.49 0.16 -0.74
N GLU A 169 -0.78 -0.10 -0.43
CA GLU A 169 -1.30 -1.42 -0.17
C GLU A 169 -1.17 -2.31 -1.42
N ALA A 170 -1.43 -1.76 -2.61
CA ALA A 170 -1.40 -2.50 -3.85
C ALA A 170 -0.03 -3.08 -4.23
N THR A 171 1.05 -2.45 -3.78
CA THR A 171 2.42 -2.96 -3.93
C THR A 171 2.58 -4.34 -3.31
N PHE A 172 1.82 -4.66 -2.26
CA PHE A 172 2.03 -5.87 -1.45
C PHE A 172 0.92 -6.92 -1.57
N TYR A 173 -0.16 -6.67 -2.32
CA TYR A 173 -1.28 -7.63 -2.43
C TYR A 173 -0.85 -9.04 -2.85
N GLY A 174 0.18 -9.14 -3.71
CA GLY A 174 0.69 -10.42 -4.18
C GLY A 174 1.69 -11.12 -3.24
N ALA A 175 2.16 -10.47 -2.17
CA ALA A 175 3.27 -10.99 -1.36
C ALA A 175 2.91 -12.33 -0.69
N VAL A 176 1.78 -12.36 0.01
CA VAL A 176 1.36 -13.55 0.77
C VAL A 176 0.89 -14.65 -0.17
N ALA A 177 0.06 -14.32 -1.16
CA ALA A 177 -0.49 -15.28 -2.11
C ALA A 177 0.57 -15.93 -3.02
N SER A 178 1.69 -15.25 -3.26
CA SER A 178 2.82 -15.82 -4.01
C SER A 178 3.79 -16.65 -3.16
N GLY A 179 3.47 -16.91 -1.89
CA GLY A 179 4.34 -17.70 -0.99
C GLY A 179 5.53 -16.92 -0.42
N HIS A 180 5.48 -15.58 -0.50
CA HIS A 180 6.52 -14.67 -0.03
C HIS A 180 6.02 -13.68 1.05
N PRO A 181 5.42 -14.18 2.15
CA PRO A 181 4.88 -13.33 3.22
C PRO A 181 5.95 -12.46 3.87
N GLU A 182 7.22 -12.86 3.83
CA GLU A 182 8.33 -12.06 4.35
C GLU A 182 8.45 -10.69 3.67
N LEU A 183 8.06 -10.58 2.39
CA LEU A 183 8.14 -9.32 1.65
C LEU A 183 7.13 -8.28 2.14
N LEU A 184 6.12 -8.71 2.92
CA LEU A 184 5.14 -7.80 3.51
C LEU A 184 5.71 -7.05 4.72
N LEU A 185 6.71 -7.61 5.40
CA LEU A 185 7.16 -7.11 6.71
C LEU A 185 7.74 -5.69 6.68
N SER A 186 8.32 -5.28 5.54
CA SER A 186 8.83 -3.91 5.39
C SER A 186 7.72 -2.86 5.52
N PHE A 187 6.48 -3.21 5.11
CA PHE A 187 5.32 -2.32 5.15
C PHE A 187 4.96 -1.89 6.58
N PHE A 188 5.18 -2.75 7.57
CA PHE A 188 4.73 -2.49 8.94
C PHE A 188 5.54 -1.38 9.62
N ALA A 189 6.84 -1.27 9.34
CA ALA A 189 7.72 -0.31 10.00
C ALA A 189 7.30 1.16 9.82
N PRO A 190 7.13 1.71 8.59
CA PRO A 190 6.73 3.11 8.42
C PRO A 190 5.32 3.39 8.96
N ILE A 191 4.41 2.41 8.82
CA ILE A 191 3.05 2.51 9.33
C ILE A 191 3.02 2.60 10.86
N MET A 192 3.76 1.73 11.55
CA MET A 192 3.83 1.73 13.01
C MET A 192 4.55 2.98 13.53
N ALA A 193 5.58 3.43 12.82
CA ALA A 193 6.26 4.69 13.14
C ALA A 193 5.30 5.89 13.01
N TYR A 194 4.51 5.92 11.94
CA TYR A 194 3.45 6.92 11.77
C TYR A 194 2.39 6.85 12.88
N ALA A 195 1.87 5.66 13.17
CA ALA A 195 0.86 5.45 14.20
C ALA A 195 1.33 6.00 15.56
N ARG A 196 2.60 5.78 15.90
CA ARG A 196 3.25 6.25 17.13
C ARG A 196 3.47 7.77 17.14
N SER A 197 3.94 8.35 16.04
CA SER A 197 4.30 9.77 15.96
C SER A 197 3.09 10.68 15.76
N TRP A 198 2.13 10.24 14.95
CA TRP A 198 1.08 11.08 14.37
C TRP A 198 -0.32 10.50 14.58
N GLY A 199 -0.49 9.18 14.46
CA GLY A 199 -1.81 8.56 14.34
C GLY A 199 -2.78 8.89 15.48
N GLY A 200 -2.33 8.74 16.73
CA GLY A 200 -3.14 9.08 17.91
C GLY A 200 -3.34 10.59 18.11
N MET A 201 -2.35 11.39 17.67
CA MET A 201 -2.48 12.86 17.70
C MET A 201 -3.61 13.31 16.78
N TRP A 202 -3.64 12.79 15.54
CA TRP A 202 -4.67 13.16 14.56
C TRP A 202 -6.06 12.66 14.96
N ALA A 203 -6.18 11.40 15.42
CA ALA A 203 -7.46 10.88 15.93
C ALA A 203 -8.06 11.80 17.01
N LYS A 204 -7.24 12.23 17.97
CA LYS A 204 -7.66 13.11 19.07
C LYS A 204 -7.91 14.56 18.62
N GLN A 205 -7.06 15.13 17.77
CA GLN A 205 -7.18 16.54 17.39
C GLN A 205 -8.33 16.78 16.41
N LEU A 206 -8.54 15.85 15.47
CA LEU A 206 -9.49 15.99 14.38
C LEU A 206 -10.88 15.45 14.75
N PHE A 207 -10.93 14.29 15.41
CA PHE A 207 -12.20 13.58 15.67
C PHE A 207 -12.56 13.46 17.14
N ARG A 208 -11.68 13.89 18.05
CA ARG A 208 -11.83 13.66 19.50
C ARG A 208 -11.95 12.18 19.86
N CYS A 209 -11.41 11.31 19.01
CA CYS A 209 -11.43 9.86 19.20
C CYS A 209 -10.10 9.31 19.71
N PRO A 210 -10.12 8.19 20.46
CA PRO A 210 -8.94 7.39 20.73
C PRO A 210 -8.51 6.61 19.46
N GLY A 211 -7.53 5.73 19.61
CA GLY A 211 -7.02 4.92 18.51
C GLY A 211 -6.11 5.67 17.56
N VAL A 212 -5.97 5.15 16.33
CA VAL A 212 -5.09 5.71 15.30
C VAL A 212 -5.86 6.12 14.05
N TYR A 213 -5.58 7.32 13.58
CA TYR A 213 -6.09 7.88 12.34
C TYR A 213 -4.95 8.11 11.36
N PHE A 214 -5.18 7.90 10.07
CA PHE A 214 -4.12 7.96 9.05
C PHE A 214 -4.35 9.05 8.03
N SER A 215 -3.27 9.75 7.69
CA SER A 215 -3.20 10.57 6.50
C SER A 215 -3.25 9.71 5.23
N GLY A 216 -3.68 10.29 4.12
CA GLY A 216 -3.72 9.65 2.82
C GLY A 216 -2.34 9.53 2.19
N HIS A 217 -1.35 10.28 2.69
CA HIS A 217 0.02 10.24 2.18
C HIS A 217 1.04 10.34 3.31
N ILE A 218 2.06 9.48 3.28
CA ILE A 218 3.21 9.50 4.20
C ILE A 218 4.52 9.21 3.47
N SER A 219 5.64 9.75 3.95
CA SER A 219 6.97 9.32 3.54
C SER A 219 7.31 7.95 4.16
N GLN A 220 8.32 7.29 3.61
CA GLN A 220 8.89 6.06 4.18
C GLN A 220 9.47 6.28 5.58
N ASN A 221 9.76 7.54 5.94
CA ASN A 221 10.22 7.96 7.25
C ASN A 221 9.08 8.53 8.11
N ASN A 222 7.82 8.21 7.80
CA ASN A 222 6.58 8.60 8.49
C ASN A 222 6.17 10.08 8.42
N ASP A 223 6.82 10.90 7.59
CA ASP A 223 6.44 12.30 7.43
C ASP A 223 5.11 12.44 6.69
N VAL A 224 4.23 13.32 7.16
CA VAL A 224 2.97 13.62 6.47
C VAL A 224 3.24 14.58 5.32
N PHE A 225 2.70 14.28 4.13
CA PHE A 225 2.69 15.22 3.02
C PHE A 225 1.33 15.24 2.31
N GLY A 226 1.16 16.17 1.37
CA GLY A 226 -0.12 16.32 0.65
C GLY A 226 -1.25 16.81 1.57
N MET A 227 -2.50 16.60 1.13
CA MET A 227 -3.67 16.85 1.98
C MET A 227 -3.76 15.75 3.04
N ILE A 228 -4.23 16.09 4.25
CA ILE A 228 -4.19 15.16 5.40
C ILE A 228 -4.71 13.79 4.98
N ASP A 229 -6.00 13.62 4.67
CA ASP A 229 -6.57 12.29 4.38
C ASP A 229 -7.37 12.21 3.08
N ASN A 230 -7.45 13.30 2.32
CA ASN A 230 -8.33 13.43 1.16
C ASN A 230 -9.82 13.18 1.48
N GLY A 231 -10.23 13.38 2.74
CA GLY A 231 -11.60 13.16 3.21
C GLY A 231 -11.95 11.70 3.48
N GLN A 232 -11.00 10.78 3.28
CA GLN A 232 -11.17 9.34 3.43
C GLN A 232 -10.75 8.90 4.82
N ARG A 233 -11.71 8.61 5.68
CA ARG A 233 -11.45 8.08 7.04
C ARG A 233 -11.02 6.62 6.99
N THR A 234 -11.38 5.94 5.90
CA THR A 234 -11.01 4.56 5.59
C THR A 234 -9.49 4.32 5.42
N ASN A 235 -8.62 5.33 5.34
CA ASN A 235 -7.17 5.11 5.11
C ASN A 235 -6.52 4.17 6.15
N ASN A 236 -6.91 4.24 7.43
CA ASN A 236 -6.38 3.34 8.44
C ASN A 236 -6.85 1.87 8.25
N LEU A 237 -8.01 1.66 7.61
CA LEU A 237 -8.53 0.33 7.27
C LEU A 237 -7.83 -0.27 6.06
N PHE A 238 -7.47 0.55 5.06
CA PHE A 238 -6.63 0.10 3.96
C PHE A 238 -5.28 -0.41 4.47
N VAL A 239 -4.64 0.36 5.34
CA VAL A 239 -3.38 -0.04 5.97
C VAL A 239 -3.55 -1.31 6.83
N ALA A 240 -4.64 -1.41 7.60
CA ALA A 240 -4.97 -2.56 8.43
C ALA A 240 -5.10 -3.88 7.67
N LEU A 241 -5.49 -3.83 6.39
CA LEU A 241 -5.63 -5.00 5.53
C LEU A 241 -4.40 -5.91 5.57
N HIS A 242 -3.19 -5.32 5.50
CA HIS A 242 -1.95 -6.09 5.44
C HIS A 242 -1.56 -6.72 6.78
N PHE A 243 -1.85 -6.04 7.88
CA PHE A 243 -1.65 -6.59 9.22
C PHE A 243 -2.60 -7.77 9.46
N ALA A 244 -3.86 -7.60 9.08
CA ALA A 244 -4.86 -8.66 9.16
C ALA A 244 -4.54 -9.82 8.20
N SER A 245 -4.14 -9.54 6.97
CA SER A 245 -3.75 -10.57 5.99
C SER A 245 -2.57 -11.40 6.47
N HIS A 246 -1.56 -10.79 7.08
CA HIS A 246 -0.44 -11.56 7.65
C HIS A 246 -0.91 -12.56 8.70
N TRP A 247 -1.77 -12.13 9.63
CA TRP A 247 -2.32 -13.04 10.64
C TRP A 247 -3.08 -14.22 10.02
N LEU A 248 -3.96 -13.94 9.06
CA LEU A 248 -4.87 -14.95 8.52
C LEU A 248 -4.14 -16.05 7.74
N TYR A 249 -3.05 -15.71 7.05
CA TYR A 249 -2.28 -16.67 6.28
C TYR A 249 -1.17 -17.33 7.09
N MET A 250 -0.48 -16.57 7.96
CA MET A 250 0.72 -17.06 8.64
C MET A 250 0.45 -17.63 10.03
N ARG A 251 -0.64 -17.19 10.69
CA ARG A 251 -0.95 -17.53 12.09
C ARG A 251 0.26 -17.33 13.03
N ASP A 252 1.08 -16.32 12.75
CA ASP A 252 2.25 -16.00 13.56
C ASP A 252 1.81 -15.33 14.88
N GLU A 253 1.65 -16.14 15.93
CA GLU A 253 1.22 -15.68 17.25
C GLU A 253 2.21 -14.70 17.89
N ALA A 254 3.51 -14.85 17.64
CA ALA A 254 4.52 -13.96 18.20
C ALA A 254 4.39 -12.56 17.60
N LEU A 255 4.30 -12.46 16.27
CA LEU A 255 4.08 -11.19 15.58
C LEU A 255 2.69 -10.61 15.88
N ALA A 256 1.67 -11.48 16.02
CA ALA A 256 0.33 -11.06 16.40
C ALA A 256 0.33 -10.36 17.76
N ALA A 257 0.93 -10.99 18.77
CA ALA A 257 1.03 -10.43 20.13
C ALA A 257 1.87 -9.15 20.18
N SER A 258 2.99 -9.09 19.43
CA SER A 258 3.91 -7.94 19.49
C SER A 258 3.48 -6.75 18.63
N THR A 259 2.74 -6.97 17.53
CA THR A 259 2.60 -5.99 16.47
C THR A 259 1.21 -5.96 15.84
N LEU A 260 0.69 -7.09 15.34
CA LEU A 260 -0.53 -7.09 14.54
C LEU A 260 -1.77 -6.76 15.38
N GLN A 261 -1.95 -7.44 16.51
CA GLN A 261 -3.11 -7.27 17.38
C GLN A 261 -3.13 -5.87 18.01
N PRO A 262 -2.04 -5.34 18.59
CA PRO A 262 -2.06 -3.98 19.15
C PRO A 262 -2.38 -2.91 18.11
N PHE A 263 -1.88 -3.05 16.88
CA PHE A 263 -2.19 -2.12 15.80
C PHE A 263 -3.67 -2.17 15.40
N LEU A 264 -4.22 -3.36 15.13
CA LEU A 264 -5.63 -3.51 14.78
C LEU A 264 -6.56 -3.07 15.92
N LYS A 265 -6.17 -3.28 17.17
CA LYS A 265 -6.89 -2.75 18.34
C LYS A 265 -6.97 -1.23 18.31
N SER A 266 -5.86 -0.53 18.06
CA SER A 266 -5.88 0.93 17.91
C SER A 266 -6.69 1.41 16.71
N VAL A 267 -6.78 0.63 15.64
CA VAL A 267 -7.70 0.93 14.53
C VAL A 267 -9.15 0.77 14.99
N ALA A 268 -9.48 -0.33 15.69
CA ALA A 268 -10.82 -0.58 16.22
C ALA A 268 -11.27 0.52 17.21
N GLU A 269 -10.38 0.99 18.09
CA GLU A 269 -10.66 2.09 19.02
C GLU A 269 -11.11 3.37 18.32
N PHE A 270 -10.49 3.70 17.18
CA PHE A 270 -10.90 4.84 16.37
C PHE A 270 -12.32 4.64 15.83
N TRP A 271 -12.59 3.50 15.20
CA TRP A 271 -13.89 3.21 14.59
C TRP A 271 -15.02 3.07 15.61
N GLN A 272 -14.75 2.48 16.79
CA GLN A 272 -15.70 2.43 17.91
C GLN A 272 -16.16 3.81 18.36
N CYS A 273 -15.30 4.82 18.26
CA CYS A 273 -15.64 6.21 18.57
C CYS A 273 -16.24 6.97 17.38
N TYR A 274 -15.73 6.72 16.17
CA TYR A 274 -16.11 7.46 14.97
C TYR A 274 -17.51 7.11 14.47
N LEU A 275 -17.89 5.83 14.56
CA LEU A 275 -19.18 5.34 14.09
C LEU A 275 -20.32 5.93 14.91
N THR A 276 -21.38 6.35 14.23
CA THR A 276 -22.61 6.81 14.86
C THR A 276 -23.57 5.63 15.02
N LYS A 277 -23.89 5.27 16.27
CA LYS A 277 -24.95 4.30 16.57
C LYS A 277 -26.31 4.97 16.38
N SER A 278 -27.05 4.56 15.35
CA SER A 278 -28.37 5.12 15.04
C SER A 278 -29.48 4.08 15.27
N THR A 279 -30.61 4.51 15.82
CA THR A 279 -31.80 3.67 16.02
C THR A 279 -32.99 4.35 15.36
N THR A 280 -33.78 3.61 14.59
CA THR A 280 -34.98 4.14 13.93
C THR A 280 -36.12 4.42 14.91
N ALA A 281 -36.20 3.67 16.03
CA ALA A 281 -37.09 3.93 17.18
C ALA A 281 -36.65 3.10 18.42
N PRO A 282 -37.05 3.48 19.65
CA PRO A 282 -36.76 2.68 20.86
C PRO A 282 -37.33 1.25 20.73
N GLY A 283 -36.48 0.24 20.83
CA GLY A 283 -36.86 -1.17 20.68
C GLY A 283 -36.79 -1.74 19.26
N GLN A 284 -36.26 -0.98 18.28
CA GLN A 284 -35.87 -1.51 16.97
C GLN A 284 -34.38 -1.84 16.88
N GLU A 285 -34.03 -2.60 15.86
CA GLU A 285 -32.65 -2.89 15.44
C GLU A 285 -31.90 -1.57 15.19
N TYR A 286 -30.69 -1.45 15.72
CA TYR A 286 -29.80 -0.32 15.46
C TYR A 286 -28.72 -0.70 14.46
N ARG A 287 -28.07 0.31 13.88
CA ARG A 287 -26.88 0.12 13.05
C ARG A 287 -25.78 1.12 13.40
N TYR A 288 -24.56 0.83 12.98
CA TYR A 288 -23.44 1.74 13.04
C TYR A 288 -23.23 2.41 11.68
N ASP A 289 -23.29 3.74 11.64
CA ASP A 289 -23.10 4.52 10.43
C ASP A 289 -21.75 5.25 10.44
N SER A 290 -20.98 5.15 9.36
CA SER A 290 -19.84 6.00 9.05
C SER A 290 -20.32 7.18 8.19
N VAL A 291 -20.30 8.38 8.76
CA VAL A 291 -20.74 9.62 8.10
C VAL A 291 -19.53 10.50 7.81
N ASN A 292 -19.53 11.26 6.72
CA ASN A 292 -18.42 12.13 6.32
C ASN A 292 -17.11 11.34 6.05
N ASP A 293 -17.26 10.16 5.45
CA ASP A 293 -16.16 9.33 4.96
C ASP A 293 -16.25 9.21 3.43
N CYS A 294 -15.26 9.79 2.77
CA CYS A 294 -15.25 9.88 1.33
C CYS A 294 -14.92 8.56 0.66
N PHE A 295 -15.76 8.16 -0.29
CA PHE A 295 -15.39 7.05 -1.16
C PHE A 295 -14.42 7.47 -2.26
N MET A 296 -14.58 8.69 -2.78
CA MET A 296 -13.64 9.33 -3.70
C MET A 296 -12.91 10.46 -3.00
N GLU A 297 -11.62 10.63 -3.29
CA GLU A 297 -10.81 11.73 -2.75
C GLU A 297 -11.50 13.10 -2.92
N GLN A 298 -11.21 14.02 -2.00
CA GLN A 298 -11.58 15.44 -2.08
C GLN A 298 -13.08 15.73 -1.87
N CYS A 299 -13.75 14.94 -1.04
CA CYS A 299 -15.13 15.18 -0.61
C CYS A 299 -15.19 15.56 0.87
N GLY A 300 -16.39 15.89 1.36
CA GLY A 300 -16.67 15.97 2.79
C GLY A 300 -16.25 17.27 3.44
N LEU A 301 -16.62 17.40 4.71
CA LEU A 301 -16.15 18.52 5.52
C LEU A 301 -14.66 18.33 5.81
N PRO A 302 -13.82 19.34 5.52
CA PRO A 302 -12.42 19.28 5.89
C PRO A 302 -12.32 19.19 7.41
N VAL A 303 -11.49 18.28 7.88
CA VAL A 303 -11.14 18.20 9.31
C VAL A 303 -9.85 18.96 9.58
N GLU A 304 -9.42 19.80 8.62
CA GLU A 304 -8.17 20.56 8.73
C GLU A 304 -8.30 21.74 9.71
N PRO A 305 -7.32 21.94 10.62
CA PRO A 305 -7.31 23.08 11.54
C PRO A 305 -7.20 24.47 10.88
N ARG A 306 -6.96 24.55 9.55
CA ARG A 306 -6.44 25.76 8.90
C ARG A 306 -7.27 26.33 7.76
N GLY A 307 -8.49 25.86 7.52
CA GLY A 307 -9.46 26.56 6.65
C GLY A 307 -8.93 26.95 5.26
N ALA A 308 -7.97 26.20 4.71
CA ALA A 308 -7.45 26.42 3.36
C ALA A 308 -8.47 25.85 2.36
N TYR A 309 -9.46 26.68 2.02
CA TYR A 309 -10.39 26.42 0.94
C TYR A 309 -9.63 26.22 -0.37
N GLY A 310 -9.89 25.08 -1.05
CA GLY A 310 -9.36 24.86 -2.40
C GLY A 310 -9.76 23.55 -3.07
N PHE A 311 -9.91 22.42 -2.35
CA PHE A 311 -10.07 21.11 -3.01
C PHE A 311 -11.17 20.20 -2.46
N TYR A 312 -11.53 20.27 -1.17
CA TYR A 312 -12.68 19.50 -0.67
C TYR A 312 -13.99 20.10 -1.14
N ASP A 313 -14.90 19.28 -1.67
CA ASP A 313 -16.29 19.67 -1.86
C ASP A 313 -17.11 19.36 -0.59
N PRO A 314 -17.35 20.37 0.28
CA PRO A 314 -18.08 20.16 1.53
C PRO A 314 -19.57 19.87 1.31
N THR A 315 -20.06 19.98 0.07
CA THR A 315 -21.44 19.63 -0.27
C THR A 315 -21.62 18.12 -0.49
N ILE A 316 -20.52 17.38 -0.63
CA ILE A 316 -20.54 15.92 -0.81
C ILE A 316 -20.24 15.26 0.53
N ILE A 317 -21.29 14.85 1.24
CA ILE A 317 -21.18 14.03 2.45
C ILE A 317 -21.53 12.60 2.09
N ASN A 318 -20.55 11.71 2.18
CA ASN A 318 -20.77 10.29 1.96
C ASN A 318 -21.02 9.56 3.28
N THR A 319 -21.91 8.58 3.21
CA THR A 319 -22.29 7.73 4.34
C THR A 319 -22.14 6.27 3.91
N ASN A 320 -21.52 5.47 4.78
CA ASN A 320 -21.31 4.03 4.63
C ASN A 320 -20.72 3.63 3.26
N PRO A 321 -19.51 4.10 2.88
CA PRO A 321 -18.85 3.61 1.69
C PRO A 321 -18.66 2.08 1.71
N PRO A 322 -18.84 1.35 0.60
CA PRO A 322 -18.76 -0.10 0.62
C PRO A 322 -17.37 -0.63 1.00
N GLN A 323 -16.30 0.09 0.63
CA GLN A 323 -14.93 -0.28 1.01
C GLN A 323 -14.66 -0.09 2.51
N GLU A 324 -15.32 0.88 3.15
CA GLU A 324 -15.24 1.05 4.60
C GLU A 324 -15.85 -0.17 5.29
N ILE A 325 -17.08 -0.54 4.90
CA ILE A 325 -17.83 -1.65 5.50
C ILE A 325 -17.01 -2.94 5.40
N ALA A 326 -16.50 -3.23 4.20
CA ALA A 326 -15.75 -4.44 3.92
C ALA A 326 -14.42 -4.50 4.69
N LEU A 327 -13.64 -3.41 4.70
CA LEU A 327 -12.34 -3.39 5.36
C LEU A 327 -12.46 -3.32 6.89
N LEU A 328 -13.48 -2.65 7.42
CA LEU A 328 -13.79 -2.63 8.85
C LEU A 328 -14.18 -4.03 9.33
N ARG A 329 -15.06 -4.72 8.58
CA ARG A 329 -15.38 -6.13 8.84
C ARG A 329 -14.12 -6.98 8.85
N TYR A 330 -13.28 -6.87 7.81
CA TYR A 330 -12.03 -7.61 7.69
C TYR A 330 -11.11 -7.39 8.90
N ALA A 331 -10.94 -6.14 9.33
CA ALA A 331 -10.09 -5.78 10.46
C ALA A 331 -10.64 -6.30 11.79
N LEU A 332 -11.93 -6.12 12.07
CA LEU A 332 -12.56 -6.53 13.33
C LEU A 332 -12.65 -8.05 13.45
N GLU A 333 -13.01 -8.77 12.39
CA GLU A 333 -13.02 -10.24 12.42
C GLU A 333 -11.62 -10.80 12.71
N SER A 334 -10.59 -10.22 12.08
CA SER A 334 -9.20 -10.61 12.32
C SER A 334 -8.73 -10.26 13.73
N LEU A 335 -9.18 -9.12 14.26
CA LEU A 335 -8.88 -8.72 15.64
C LEU A 335 -9.54 -9.65 16.66
N VAL A 336 -10.80 -10.03 16.45
CA VAL A 336 -11.53 -10.99 17.31
C VAL A 336 -10.84 -12.35 17.30
N ASP A 337 -10.48 -12.86 16.12
CA ASP A 337 -9.79 -14.14 15.98
C ASP A 337 -8.38 -14.12 16.61
N MET A 338 -7.60 -13.06 16.41
CA MET A 338 -6.32 -12.87 17.10
C MET A 338 -6.49 -12.84 18.62
N SER A 339 -7.42 -12.01 19.12
CA SER A 339 -7.60 -11.80 20.56
C SER A 339 -8.08 -13.07 21.25
N THR A 340 -8.98 -13.81 20.59
CA THR A 340 -9.45 -15.12 21.06
C THR A 340 -8.31 -16.15 21.08
N THR A 341 -7.50 -16.21 20.01
CA THR A 341 -6.37 -17.14 19.91
C THR A 341 -5.30 -16.86 20.96
N LEU A 342 -4.98 -15.58 21.19
CA LEU A 342 -3.99 -15.13 22.18
C LEU A 342 -4.53 -15.12 23.61
N GLY A 343 -5.85 -15.29 23.81
CA GLY A 343 -6.49 -15.22 25.13
C GLY A 343 -6.45 -13.83 25.76
N CYS A 344 -6.50 -12.77 24.96
CA CYS A 344 -6.51 -11.37 25.42
C CYS A 344 -7.80 -10.63 25.03
N ASP A 345 -8.04 -9.48 25.66
CA ASP A 345 -9.14 -8.54 25.33
C ASP A 345 -10.55 -9.17 25.32
N ALA A 346 -10.77 -10.21 26.14
CA ALA A 346 -12.05 -10.92 26.23
C ALA A 346 -13.22 -10.00 26.60
N GLU A 347 -12.95 -8.91 27.32
CA GLU A 347 -13.91 -7.87 27.68
C GLU A 347 -14.25 -6.91 26.53
N LEU A 348 -13.39 -6.80 25.51
CA LEU A 348 -13.58 -5.92 24.35
C LEU A 348 -14.18 -6.67 23.15
N VAL A 349 -13.93 -7.98 23.04
CA VAL A 349 -14.48 -8.84 21.97
C VAL A 349 -15.99 -8.66 21.77
N PRO A 350 -16.84 -8.63 22.82
CA PRO A 350 -18.27 -8.40 22.65
C PRO A 350 -18.61 -7.06 21.98
N ALA A 351 -17.83 -6.01 22.24
CA ALA A 351 -18.06 -4.70 21.64
C ALA A 351 -17.65 -4.66 20.16
N TRP A 352 -16.60 -5.39 19.77
CA TRP A 352 -16.22 -5.54 18.37
C TRP A 352 -17.24 -6.40 17.61
N GLN A 353 -17.73 -7.46 18.24
CA GLN A 353 -18.81 -8.28 17.68
C GLN A 353 -20.11 -7.49 17.51
N ASP A 354 -20.46 -6.62 18.49
CA ASP A 354 -21.63 -5.75 18.37
C ASP A 354 -21.55 -4.83 17.15
N ILE A 355 -20.37 -4.33 16.80
CA ILE A 355 -20.19 -3.55 15.55
C ILE A 355 -20.40 -4.45 14.34
N LEU A 356 -19.72 -5.61 14.28
CA LEU A 356 -19.80 -6.55 13.15
C LEU A 356 -21.23 -7.01 12.84
N ASP A 357 -22.02 -7.24 13.89
CA ASP A 357 -23.41 -7.70 13.82
C ASP A 357 -24.37 -6.58 13.36
N HIS A 358 -23.99 -5.32 13.56
CA HIS A 358 -24.81 -4.14 13.27
C HIS A 358 -24.17 -3.19 12.24
N LEU A 359 -23.26 -3.70 11.39
CA LEU A 359 -22.77 -2.98 10.22
C LEU A 359 -23.91 -2.78 9.20
N PRO A 360 -23.92 -1.67 8.45
CA PRO A 360 -24.94 -1.41 7.46
C PRO A 360 -24.78 -2.39 6.28
N ALA A 361 -25.89 -2.68 5.60
CA ALA A 361 -25.83 -3.40 4.33
C ALA A 361 -25.03 -2.59 3.30
N TYR A 362 -24.34 -3.29 2.39
CA TYR A 362 -23.60 -2.63 1.32
C TYR A 362 -24.50 -1.70 0.49
N PRO A 363 -24.10 -0.44 0.25
CA PRO A 363 -24.88 0.48 -0.56
C PRO A 363 -24.96 -0.03 -2.00
N THR A 364 -26.20 -0.14 -2.50
CA THR A 364 -26.48 -0.62 -3.85
C THR A 364 -27.47 0.28 -4.57
N ALA A 365 -27.42 0.27 -5.89
CA ALA A 365 -28.41 0.91 -6.74
C ALA A 365 -28.85 -0.03 -7.87
N PRO A 366 -30.03 0.19 -8.46
CA PRO A 366 -30.40 -0.43 -9.73
C PRO A 366 -29.35 -0.20 -10.80
N VAL A 367 -29.11 -1.23 -11.61
CA VAL A 367 -28.34 -1.09 -12.85
C VAL A 367 -29.22 -0.33 -13.84
N ASN A 368 -29.05 1.00 -13.93
CA ASN A 368 -29.88 1.82 -14.81
C ASN A 368 -29.50 1.60 -16.28
N CYS A 369 -30.46 1.13 -17.08
CA CYS A 369 -30.33 0.56 -18.42
C CYS A 369 -30.03 1.56 -19.57
N SER A 370 -29.19 2.56 -19.36
CA SER A 370 -28.62 3.31 -20.50
C SER A 370 -27.54 2.52 -21.26
N LEU A 371 -27.22 1.28 -20.83
CA LEU A 371 -26.21 0.41 -21.45
C LEU A 371 -26.75 -0.93 -21.99
N ARG A 372 -28.00 -1.34 -21.69
CA ARG A 372 -28.82 -2.39 -22.39
C ARG A 372 -30.15 -2.62 -21.64
N PRO A 373 -31.28 -2.94 -22.30
CA PRO A 373 -32.54 -3.23 -21.62
C PRO A 373 -32.51 -4.58 -20.87
N PRO A 374 -33.24 -4.73 -19.75
CA PRO A 374 -33.32 -5.99 -19.02
C PRO A 374 -34.11 -7.05 -19.81
N GLN A 375 -33.59 -8.27 -19.86
CA GLN A 375 -34.41 -9.47 -20.08
C GLN A 375 -34.50 -10.21 -18.73
N GLY A 376 -35.69 -10.23 -18.12
CA GLY A 376 -35.99 -11.03 -16.92
C GLY A 376 -36.37 -10.21 -15.67
N ASP A 377 -37.35 -10.73 -14.92
CA ASP A 377 -38.19 -10.08 -13.89
C ASP A 377 -37.53 -9.80 -12.51
N ALA A 378 -36.28 -9.33 -12.46
CA ALA A 378 -35.73 -8.73 -11.25
C ALA A 378 -34.79 -7.58 -11.59
N GLU A 379 -34.96 -6.43 -10.93
CA GLU A 379 -34.08 -5.26 -11.09
C GLU A 379 -32.67 -5.64 -10.62
N LYS A 380 -31.75 -5.84 -11.58
CA LYS A 380 -30.34 -6.11 -11.26
C LYS A 380 -29.78 -4.96 -10.42
N ARG A 381 -29.07 -5.28 -9.35
CA ARG A 381 -28.41 -4.31 -8.46
C ARG A 381 -26.89 -4.38 -8.57
N MET A 382 -26.23 -3.25 -8.34
CA MET A 382 -24.77 -3.13 -8.27
C MET A 382 -24.34 -2.29 -7.06
N LEU A 383 -23.08 -2.42 -6.64
CA LEU A 383 -22.49 -1.56 -5.62
C LEU A 383 -22.42 -0.11 -6.11
N VAL A 384 -22.58 0.83 -5.18
CA VAL A 384 -22.33 2.26 -5.40
C VAL A 384 -21.38 2.79 -4.33
N GLY A 385 -20.79 3.96 -4.58
CA GLY A 385 -19.72 4.48 -3.72
C GLY A 385 -20.12 4.83 -2.28
N ALA A 386 -21.39 5.10 -2.02
CA ALA A 386 -21.93 5.42 -0.70
C ALA A 386 -23.46 5.30 -0.71
N GLU A 387 -24.10 5.31 0.45
CA GLU A 387 -25.57 5.37 0.54
C GLU A 387 -26.13 6.57 -0.24
N GLY A 388 -27.13 6.31 -1.09
CA GLY A 388 -27.74 7.32 -1.95
C GLY A 388 -26.89 7.81 -3.13
N ALA A 389 -25.65 7.31 -3.28
CA ALA A 389 -24.79 7.69 -4.40
C ALA A 389 -25.30 7.11 -5.73
N ALA A 390 -25.11 7.88 -6.81
CA ALA A 390 -25.32 7.37 -8.16
C ALA A 390 -24.23 6.33 -8.51
N PRO A 391 -24.53 5.35 -9.39
CA PRO A 391 -23.50 4.47 -9.94
C PRO A 391 -22.33 5.23 -10.55
N GLN A 392 -21.12 4.73 -10.29
CA GLN A 392 -19.92 5.28 -10.91
C GLN A 392 -19.96 5.15 -12.43
N GLN A 393 -19.43 6.17 -13.10
CA GLN A 393 -19.33 6.15 -14.56
C GLN A 393 -18.30 5.10 -14.98
N PRO A 394 -18.61 4.26 -15.99
CA PRO A 394 -17.66 3.28 -16.50
C PRO A 394 -16.30 3.90 -16.86
N GLY A 395 -15.21 3.25 -16.45
CA GLY A 395 -13.84 3.74 -16.68
C GLY A 395 -13.30 4.71 -15.62
N SER A 396 -14.08 5.08 -14.60
CA SER A 396 -13.57 5.76 -13.40
C SER A 396 -12.68 4.84 -12.55
N ASN A 397 -12.10 5.39 -11.47
CA ASN A 397 -11.44 4.61 -10.42
C ASN A 397 -12.52 3.89 -9.60
N PRO A 398 -12.65 2.56 -9.70
CA PRO A 398 -13.79 1.84 -9.14
C PRO A 398 -13.54 1.52 -7.66
N VAL A 399 -13.54 2.53 -6.82
CA VAL A 399 -13.28 2.36 -5.38
C VAL A 399 -14.32 1.48 -4.70
N GLU A 400 -15.55 1.43 -5.22
CA GLU A 400 -16.63 0.56 -4.74
C GLU A 400 -16.30 -0.93 -4.89
N THR A 401 -15.46 -1.29 -5.86
CA THR A 401 -15.05 -2.67 -6.05
C THR A 401 -13.99 -3.11 -5.03
N SER A 402 -13.48 -2.19 -4.20
CA SER A 402 -12.59 -2.55 -3.08
C SER A 402 -13.30 -3.42 -2.04
N ALA A 403 -14.63 -3.34 -1.94
CA ALA A 403 -15.44 -4.25 -1.14
C ALA A 403 -15.42 -5.69 -1.69
N ILE A 404 -15.34 -5.83 -3.01
CA ILE A 404 -15.18 -7.14 -3.68
C ILE A 404 -13.75 -7.62 -3.55
N TRP A 405 -12.76 -6.75 -3.69
CA TRP A 405 -11.36 -7.07 -3.44
C TRP A 405 -10.54 -5.77 -3.35
N PRO A 406 -9.67 -5.59 -2.34
CA PRO A 406 -9.17 -6.62 -1.43
C PRO A 406 -10.00 -6.89 -0.16
N GLY A 407 -11.09 -6.16 0.08
CA GLY A 407 -11.91 -6.32 1.28
C GLY A 407 -12.79 -7.58 1.32
N SER A 408 -12.63 -8.54 0.40
CA SER A 408 -13.53 -9.70 0.25
C SER A 408 -13.49 -10.65 1.45
N ARG A 409 -14.42 -10.42 2.38
CA ARG A 409 -14.96 -11.47 3.27
C ARG A 409 -16.37 -11.87 2.85
N ASP A 410 -17.14 -10.89 2.39
CA ASP A 410 -18.56 -11.08 2.05
C ASP A 410 -18.79 -11.41 0.57
N PHE A 411 -17.85 -11.06 -0.31
CA PHE A 411 -17.92 -11.27 -1.75
C PHE A 411 -16.92 -12.33 -2.22
N GLY A 412 -17.40 -13.36 -2.90
CA GLY A 412 -16.62 -14.52 -3.32
C GLY A 412 -17.51 -15.64 -3.85
N LEU A 413 -16.89 -16.74 -4.26
CA LEU A 413 -17.61 -17.91 -4.80
C LEU A 413 -18.53 -18.60 -3.78
N SER A 414 -18.23 -18.42 -2.49
CA SER A 414 -19.02 -18.96 -1.37
C SER A 414 -20.05 -17.97 -0.81
N SER A 415 -20.16 -16.77 -1.37
CA SER A 415 -21.12 -15.76 -0.92
C SER A 415 -22.56 -16.18 -1.16
N PRO A 416 -23.52 -15.62 -0.40
CA PRO A 416 -24.93 -15.68 -0.76
C PRO A 416 -25.15 -15.35 -2.25
N PRO A 417 -26.03 -16.07 -2.97
CA PRO A 417 -26.24 -15.87 -4.41
C PRO A 417 -26.55 -14.42 -4.81
N GLU A 418 -27.24 -13.68 -3.93
CA GLU A 418 -27.57 -12.26 -4.14
C GLU A 418 -26.32 -11.37 -4.13
N LEU A 419 -25.44 -11.51 -3.13
CA LEU A 419 -24.18 -10.75 -3.04
C LEU A 419 -23.25 -11.10 -4.21
N LEU A 420 -23.19 -12.38 -4.61
CA LEU A 420 -22.43 -12.79 -5.79
C LEU A 420 -23.00 -12.18 -7.09
N ALA A 421 -24.33 -12.11 -7.22
CA ALA A 421 -24.97 -11.45 -8.35
C ALA A 421 -24.66 -9.94 -8.37
N ILE A 422 -24.71 -9.25 -7.22
CA ILE A 422 -24.34 -7.84 -7.09
C ILE A 422 -22.89 -7.61 -7.50
N ALA A 423 -21.95 -8.45 -7.04
CA ALA A 423 -20.55 -8.36 -7.43
C ALA A 423 -20.38 -8.50 -8.95
N ARG A 424 -20.99 -9.54 -9.56
CA ARG A 424 -20.95 -9.77 -11.00
C ARG A 424 -21.52 -8.60 -11.80
N ASN A 425 -22.66 -8.06 -11.38
CA ASN A 425 -23.28 -6.91 -12.02
C ASN A 425 -22.38 -5.67 -11.92
N THR A 426 -21.77 -5.44 -10.75
CA THR A 426 -20.84 -4.31 -10.52
C THR A 426 -19.65 -4.39 -11.46
N ILE A 427 -18.97 -5.55 -11.50
CA ILE A 427 -17.84 -5.81 -12.40
C ILE A 427 -18.24 -5.64 -13.87
N GLU A 428 -19.40 -6.13 -14.27
CA GLU A 428 -19.89 -5.99 -15.64
C GLU A 428 -20.09 -4.53 -16.05
N VAL A 429 -20.67 -3.69 -15.19
CA VAL A 429 -20.91 -2.26 -15.45
C VAL A 429 -19.61 -1.47 -15.47
N VAL A 430 -18.79 -1.64 -14.44
CA VAL A 430 -17.54 -0.88 -14.27
C VAL A 430 -16.52 -1.22 -15.37
N HIS A 431 -16.52 -2.47 -15.86
CA HIS A 431 -15.55 -2.96 -16.85
C HIS A 431 -16.05 -2.86 -18.30
N HIS A 432 -17.31 -2.53 -18.56
CA HIS A 432 -17.90 -2.53 -19.91
C HIS A 432 -17.33 -1.47 -20.88
N THR A 433 -16.56 -0.49 -20.40
CA THR A 433 -15.99 0.56 -21.25
C THR A 433 -14.50 0.33 -21.48
N PRO A 434 -14.02 0.35 -22.75
CA PRO A 434 -12.60 0.28 -23.05
C PRO A 434 -11.85 1.37 -22.28
N PRO A 435 -10.69 1.09 -21.67
CA PRO A 435 -9.93 2.11 -20.96
C PRO A 435 -9.60 3.26 -21.91
N ARG A 436 -9.94 4.50 -21.54
CA ARG A 436 -9.37 5.68 -22.23
C ARG A 436 -7.84 5.66 -22.02
N PRO A 437 -7.01 5.75 -23.06
CA PRO A 437 -5.57 5.90 -22.90
C PRO A 437 -5.19 7.37 -22.62
N PRO A 438 -4.09 7.68 -21.89
CA PRO A 438 -3.45 6.94 -20.82
C PRO A 438 -3.39 7.79 -19.52
N THR A 439 -4.22 7.49 -18.53
CA THR A 439 -4.04 8.01 -17.16
C THR A 439 -4.11 6.85 -16.18
N LEU A 440 -2.95 6.43 -15.67
CA LEU A 440 -2.75 5.53 -14.51
C LEU A 440 -3.57 4.21 -14.53
N VAL A 441 -3.41 3.42 -15.59
CA VAL A 441 -4.28 2.26 -15.89
C VAL A 441 -3.68 0.90 -15.48
N THR A 442 -2.55 0.85 -14.77
CA THR A 442 -1.94 -0.45 -14.35
C THR A 442 -2.59 -1.00 -13.07
N SER A 443 -2.74 -0.18 -12.02
CA SER A 443 -3.36 -0.60 -10.75
C SER A 443 -4.87 -0.86 -10.88
N SER A 444 -5.56 -0.14 -11.77
CA SER A 444 -6.97 -0.38 -12.04
C SER A 444 -7.18 -1.67 -12.82
N ARG A 445 -6.42 -1.97 -13.89
CA ARG A 445 -6.58 -3.23 -14.64
C ARG A 445 -6.27 -4.48 -13.84
N PHE A 446 -5.19 -4.48 -13.04
CA PHE A 446 -4.88 -5.61 -12.15
C PHE A 446 -6.00 -5.84 -11.12
N ARG A 447 -6.44 -4.77 -10.42
CA ARG A 447 -7.60 -4.85 -9.51
C ARG A 447 -8.82 -5.41 -10.20
N ARG A 448 -9.15 -4.92 -11.40
CA ARG A 448 -10.27 -5.40 -12.21
C ARG A 448 -10.14 -6.89 -12.56
N ALA A 449 -8.94 -7.38 -12.86
CA ALA A 449 -8.71 -8.80 -13.12
C ALA A 449 -8.99 -9.67 -11.88
N VAL A 450 -8.41 -9.31 -10.73
CA VAL A 450 -8.61 -10.06 -9.47
C VAL A 450 -10.07 -9.97 -8.99
N GLN A 451 -10.71 -8.82 -9.14
CA GLN A 451 -12.13 -8.65 -8.81
C GLN A 451 -13.04 -9.46 -9.74
N SER A 452 -12.66 -9.60 -11.01
CA SER A 452 -13.37 -10.47 -11.95
C SER A 452 -13.25 -11.94 -11.53
N GLU A 453 -12.06 -12.38 -11.12
CA GLU A 453 -11.85 -13.72 -10.55
C GLU A 453 -12.66 -13.94 -9.27
N ALA A 454 -12.60 -13.00 -8.31
CA ALA A 454 -13.34 -13.07 -7.04
C ALA A 454 -14.87 -13.14 -7.25
N SER A 455 -15.40 -12.54 -8.33
CA SER A 455 -16.81 -12.63 -8.72
C SER A 455 -17.18 -13.90 -9.52
N GLY A 456 -16.21 -14.81 -9.74
CA GLY A 456 -16.38 -16.04 -10.51
C GLY A 456 -16.47 -15.82 -12.02
N ARG A 457 -15.91 -14.72 -12.53
CA ARG A 457 -15.85 -14.34 -13.95
C ARG A 457 -14.41 -14.43 -14.47
N ALA A 458 -13.78 -15.60 -14.27
CA ALA A 458 -12.38 -15.86 -14.67
C ALA A 458 -12.16 -15.70 -16.19
N ASP A 459 -13.20 -15.93 -17.00
CA ASP A 459 -13.24 -15.68 -18.44
C ASP A 459 -12.98 -14.22 -18.82
N THR A 460 -13.31 -13.27 -17.92
CA THR A 460 -13.06 -11.84 -18.11
C THR A 460 -11.76 -11.35 -17.45
N ALA A 461 -11.15 -12.14 -16.57
CA ALA A 461 -9.90 -11.78 -15.88
C ALA A 461 -8.69 -11.89 -16.81
N LEU A 462 -8.57 -12.99 -17.57
CA LEU A 462 -7.42 -13.25 -18.42
C LEU A 462 -7.22 -12.21 -19.54
N PRO A 463 -8.27 -11.74 -20.26
CA PRO A 463 -8.12 -10.66 -21.24
C PRO A 463 -7.64 -9.32 -20.66
N LEU A 464 -7.95 -9.04 -19.38
CA LEU A 464 -7.48 -7.83 -18.69
C LEU A 464 -5.99 -7.88 -18.35
N LEU A 465 -5.43 -9.09 -18.16
CA LEU A 465 -4.01 -9.33 -17.88
C LEU A 465 -3.15 -9.39 -19.15
N VAL A 466 -3.68 -9.91 -20.26
CA VAL A 466 -2.96 -10.10 -21.54
C VAL A 466 -2.76 -8.81 -22.34
N LEU A 467 -3.47 -7.72 -22.00
CA LEU A 467 -3.35 -6.40 -22.64
C LEU A 467 -2.34 -5.45 -21.94
N GLN A 468 -1.49 -5.97 -21.06
CA GLN A 468 -0.24 -5.34 -20.61
C GLN A 468 0.87 -5.63 -21.60
#